data_AF-A0AAV3FIC4-F1
#
_entry.id   AF-A0AAV3FIC4-F1
#
_cell.length_a   1.000
_cell.length_b   1.000
_cell.length_c   1.000
_cell.angle_alpha   90.00
_cell.angle_beta   90.00
_cell.angle_gamma   90.00
#
_symmetry.space_group_name_H-M   'P 1'
#
loop_
_entity.id
_entity.type
_entity.pdbx_description
1 polymer ?
#
loop_
_entity_poly.entity_id
_entity_poly.type
_entity_poly.pdbx_seq_one_letter_code
_entity_poly.pdbx_strand_id
1 'polypeptide(L)'
;MWESWDYGCVAGDDLTVAIILGRPLTRVTWLPSVGHPLLRSTCGDAGIRPDGQYLAMHMCHLARISVKPFKPPKRERPPGKPWGGPRLSKQEIAEFKRIWNMPYSRLKYEKAPTVVGQGDEIQSLF
;
A
#
# COMPACT_ATOMS: atom_id res chain seq x y z
N MET A 1 -16.40 2.79 3.90
CA MET A 1 -15.97 1.53 4.56
C MET A 1 -15.63 1.76 6.03
N TRP A 2 -14.73 2.70 6.36
CA TRP A 2 -14.37 3.05 7.74
C TRP A 2 -15.42 3.87 8.51
N GLU A 3 -16.45 4.38 7.84
CA GLU A 3 -17.56 5.09 8.48
C GLU A 3 -18.53 4.16 9.21
N SER A 4 -18.63 2.90 8.77
CA SER A 4 -19.55 1.91 9.34
C SER A 4 -18.86 0.91 10.26
N TRP A 5 -17.53 0.75 10.16
CA TRP A 5 -16.79 -0.28 10.89
C TRP A 5 -15.61 0.33 11.63
N ASP A 6 -15.40 -0.11 12.87
CA ASP A 6 -14.22 0.25 13.64
C ASP A 6 -12.95 -0.32 12.99
N TYR A 7 -11.83 0.39 13.10
CA TYR A 7 -10.56 -0.04 12.50
C TYR A 7 -9.85 -1.19 13.24
N GLY A 8 -10.34 -1.54 14.43
CA GLY A 8 -9.79 -2.61 15.25
C GLY A 8 -10.12 -3.98 14.70
N CYS A 9 -9.09 -4.80 14.47
CA CYS A 9 -9.25 -6.20 14.11
C CYS A 9 -9.70 -7.00 15.34
N VAL A 10 -10.92 -7.55 15.28
CA VAL A 10 -11.54 -8.37 16.32
C VAL A 10 -11.24 -9.84 16.04
N ALA A 11 -10.53 -10.50 16.95
CA ALA A 11 -10.18 -11.92 16.89
C ALA A 11 -9.88 -12.46 18.31
N GLY A 12 -9.94 -13.77 18.50
CA GLY A 12 -9.66 -14.38 19.81
C GLY A 12 -10.62 -13.87 20.89
N ASP A 13 -10.11 -13.43 22.03
CA ASP A 13 -10.94 -12.97 23.16
C ASP A 13 -11.80 -11.75 22.80
N ASP A 14 -11.30 -10.85 21.96
CA ASP A 14 -12.05 -9.68 21.47
C ASP A 14 -13.33 -10.12 20.73
N LEU A 15 -13.29 -11.27 20.04
CA LEU A 15 -14.45 -11.82 19.34
C LEU A 15 -15.53 -12.27 20.33
N THR A 16 -15.13 -12.92 21.42
CA THR A 16 -16.06 -13.31 22.50
C THR A 16 -16.70 -12.07 23.12
N VAL A 17 -15.91 -11.02 23.40
CA VAL A 17 -16.42 -9.75 23.92
C VAL A 17 -17.42 -9.13 22.94
N ALA A 18 -17.12 -9.12 21.64
CA ALA A 18 -18.03 -8.60 20.63
C ALA A 18 -19.36 -9.36 20.59
N ILE A 19 -19.34 -10.69 20.71
CA ILE A 19 -20.54 -11.53 20.73
C ILE A 19 -21.39 -11.24 21.98
N ILE A 20 -20.77 -11.19 23.17
CA ILE A 20 -21.47 -10.92 24.43
C ILE A 20 -22.13 -9.54 24.40
N LEU A 21 -21.44 -8.54 23.83
CA LEU A 21 -21.96 -7.19 23.69
C LEU A 21 -22.95 -7.03 22.52
N GLY A 22 -23.30 -8.10 21.80
CA GLY A 22 -24.25 -8.07 20.70
C GLY A 22 -23.79 -7.19 19.52
N ARG A 23 -22.48 -7.07 19.31
CA ARG A 23 -21.93 -6.23 18.24
C ARG A 23 -22.18 -6.88 16.88
N PRO A 24 -22.73 -6.15 15.90
CA PRO A 24 -22.71 -6.61 14.52
C PRO A 24 -21.26 -6.76 14.05
N LEU A 25 -20.98 -7.90 13.43
CA LEU A 25 -19.65 -8.27 12.94
C LEU A 25 -19.67 -8.43 11.42
N THR A 26 -18.53 -8.17 10.80
CA THR A 26 -18.25 -8.55 9.41
C THR A 26 -16.92 -9.26 9.35
N ARG A 27 -16.84 -10.34 8.57
CA ARG A 27 -15.62 -11.14 8.45
C ARG A 27 -14.69 -10.54 7.43
N VAL A 28 -13.44 -10.35 7.83
CA VAL A 28 -12.36 -10.01 6.91
C VAL A 28 -11.87 -11.28 6.25
N THR A 29 -12.05 -11.38 4.93
CA THR A 29 -11.62 -12.53 4.13
C THR A 29 -10.57 -12.08 3.12
N TRP A 30 -9.44 -12.78 3.07
CA TRP A 30 -8.42 -12.55 2.06
C TRP A 30 -8.60 -13.50 0.89
N LEU A 31 -8.90 -12.98 -0.30
CA LEU A 31 -8.91 -13.76 -1.53
C LEU A 31 -7.59 -13.54 -2.29
N PRO A 32 -6.75 -14.58 -2.46
CA PRO A 32 -5.47 -14.45 -3.16
C PRO A 32 -5.59 -13.87 -4.58
N SER A 33 -6.69 -14.18 -5.27
CA SER A 33 -6.98 -13.70 -6.63
C SER A 33 -7.23 -12.20 -6.73
N VAL A 34 -7.78 -11.59 -5.66
CA VAL A 34 -8.24 -10.20 -5.65
C VAL A 34 -7.16 -9.26 -5.11
N GLY A 35 -6.22 -9.77 -4.31
CA GLY A 35 -5.06 -9.03 -3.82
C GLY A 35 -5.36 -7.94 -2.79
N HIS A 36 -6.60 -7.84 -2.32
CA HIS A 36 -7.06 -6.95 -1.26
C HIS A 36 -8.10 -7.66 -0.37
N PRO A 37 -8.31 -7.22 0.89
CA PRO A 37 -9.24 -7.87 1.79
C PRO A 37 -10.69 -7.55 1.40
N LEU A 38 -11.58 -8.53 1.52
CA LEU A 38 -13.01 -8.37 1.33
C LEU A 38 -13.75 -8.51 2.65
N LEU A 39 -14.82 -7.75 2.80
CA LEU A 39 -15.74 -7.87 3.93
C LEU A 39 -16.88 -8.81 3.55
N ARG A 40 -17.09 -9.84 4.35
CA ARG A 40 -18.19 -10.80 4.17
C ARG A 40 -19.11 -10.72 5.37
N SER A 41 -20.38 -10.46 5.10
CA SER A 41 -21.42 -10.45 6.14
C SER A 41 -21.45 -11.80 6.86
N THR A 42 -21.49 -11.77 8.19
CA THR A 42 -21.72 -12.95 9.01
C THR A 42 -23.22 -13.14 9.21
N CYS A 43 -23.77 -14.28 8.81
CA CYS A 43 -25.14 -14.65 9.14
C CYS A 43 -25.22 -15.10 10.59
N GLY A 44 -25.20 -14.16 11.53
CA GLY A 44 -25.23 -14.45 12.96
C GLY A 44 -24.08 -15.37 13.41
N ASP A 45 -24.39 -16.28 14.32
CA ASP A 45 -23.49 -17.29 14.89
C ASP A 45 -22.96 -18.28 13.84
N ALA A 46 -23.79 -18.71 12.89
CA ALA A 46 -23.40 -19.65 11.82
C ALA A 46 -22.28 -19.10 10.90
N GLY A 47 -22.12 -17.77 10.84
CA GLY A 47 -21.07 -17.10 10.07
C GLY A 47 -19.77 -16.85 10.85
N ILE A 48 -19.77 -17.07 12.17
CA ILE A 48 -18.64 -16.79 13.04
C ILE A 48 -17.78 -18.04 13.17
N ARG A 49 -16.47 -17.86 12.99
CA ARG A 49 -15.47 -18.89 13.16
C ARG A 49 -14.44 -18.40 14.17
N PRO A 50 -13.98 -19.29 15.08
CA PRO A 50 -13.04 -18.90 16.13
C PRO A 50 -11.67 -18.49 15.58
N ASP A 51 -11.30 -18.98 14.40
CA ASP A 51 -10.07 -18.64 13.68
C ASP A 51 -10.20 -17.39 12.78
N GLY A 52 -11.37 -16.75 12.76
CA GLY A 52 -11.68 -15.62 11.90
C GLY A 52 -11.13 -14.29 12.41
N GLN A 53 -10.98 -13.36 11.48
CA GLN A 53 -10.75 -11.94 11.77
C GLN A 53 -11.98 -11.15 11.38
N TYR A 54 -12.39 -10.23 12.24
CA TYR A 54 -13.63 -9.48 12.08
C TYR A 54 -13.40 -7.99 12.29
N LEU A 55 -14.34 -7.19 11.79
CA LEU A 55 -14.52 -5.81 12.21
C LEU A 55 -15.86 -5.71 12.93
N ALA A 56 -15.89 -4.92 13.99
CA ALA A 56 -17.13 -4.57 14.69
C ALA A 56 -17.74 -3.31 14.09
N MET A 57 -19.07 -3.28 14.00
CA MET A 57 -19.80 -2.10 13.53
C MET A 57 -19.49 -0.91 14.45
N HIS A 58 -19.16 0.23 13.84
CA HIS A 58 -18.95 1.47 14.54
C HIS A 58 -20.28 1.97 15.14
N MET A 59 -20.27 2.34 16.41
CA MET A 59 -21.42 2.94 17.09
C MET A 59 -20.95 4.12 17.93
N CYS A 60 -21.39 5.34 17.58
CA CYS A 60 -20.83 6.63 18.03
C CYS A 60 -20.84 6.91 19.56
N HIS A 61 -21.34 5.99 20.39
CA HIS A 61 -21.41 6.11 21.86
C HIS A 61 -20.85 4.92 22.62
N LEU A 62 -20.19 4.02 21.89
CA LEU A 62 -19.70 2.78 22.46
C LEU A 62 -18.20 2.67 22.23
N ALA A 63 -17.51 2.15 23.24
CA ALA A 63 -16.09 1.90 23.13
C ALA A 63 -15.83 0.87 22.03
N ARG A 64 -14.77 1.11 21.25
CA ARG A 64 -14.27 0.17 20.26
C ARG A 64 -13.88 -1.13 20.96
N ILE A 65 -14.22 -2.26 20.36
CA ILE A 65 -13.90 -3.58 20.92
C ILE A 65 -12.40 -3.84 20.90
N SER A 66 -11.74 -3.49 19.79
CA SER A 66 -10.31 -3.66 19.63
C SER A 66 -9.68 -2.38 19.08
N VAL A 67 -8.42 -2.16 19.43
CA VAL A 67 -7.54 -1.15 18.81
C VAL A 67 -6.42 -1.80 18.01
N LYS A 68 -6.40 -3.14 17.94
CA LYS A 68 -5.37 -3.91 17.26
C LYS A 68 -5.45 -3.62 15.76
N PRO A 69 -4.36 -3.17 15.12
CA PRO A 69 -4.37 -2.91 13.70
C PRO A 69 -4.48 -4.21 12.92
N PHE A 70 -5.26 -4.20 11.84
CA PHE A 70 -5.27 -5.29 10.87
C PHE A 70 -3.93 -5.33 10.13
N LYS A 71 -3.28 -6.50 10.13
CA LYS A 71 -2.06 -6.75 9.35
C LYS A 71 -2.43 -7.66 8.18
N PRO A 72 -2.41 -7.16 6.93
CA PRO A 72 -2.68 -8.01 5.78
C PRO A 72 -1.63 -9.13 5.69
N PRO A 73 -2.02 -10.32 5.23
CA PRO A 73 -1.08 -11.42 5.04
C PRO A 73 0.05 -10.98 4.12
N LYS A 74 1.28 -11.36 4.48
CA LYS A 74 2.48 -10.99 3.72
C LYS A 74 2.39 -11.63 2.35
N ARG A 75 2.11 -10.83 1.32
CA ARG A 75 2.19 -11.31 -0.07
C ARG A 75 3.64 -11.68 -0.33
N GLU A 76 3.91 -12.94 -0.66
CA GLU A 76 5.18 -13.32 -1.26
C GLU A 76 5.30 -12.53 -2.57
N ARG A 77 6.08 -11.46 -2.51
CA ARG A 77 6.51 -10.77 -3.70
C ARG A 77 7.78 -11.50 -4.15
N PRO A 78 7.89 -11.94 -5.41
CA PRO A 78 9.19 -12.30 -5.92
C PRO A 78 10.12 -11.11 -5.64
N PRO A 79 11.41 -11.36 -5.30
CA PRO A 79 12.38 -10.29 -5.13
C PRO A 79 12.21 -9.36 -6.32
N GLY A 80 11.85 -8.09 -6.05
CA GLY A 80 11.73 -7.12 -7.11
C GLY A 80 13.04 -7.14 -7.89
N LYS A 81 13.00 -7.10 -9.23
CA LYS A 81 14.23 -6.87 -9.98
C LYS A 81 14.92 -5.67 -9.34
N PRO A 82 16.23 -5.75 -9.01
CA PRO A 82 16.97 -4.58 -8.58
C PRO A 82 16.66 -3.48 -9.58
N TRP A 83 16.34 -2.28 -9.09
CA TRP A 83 16.03 -1.17 -9.96
C TRP A 83 17.20 -0.98 -10.93
N GLY A 84 17.03 -1.45 -12.17
CA GLY A 84 18.05 -1.45 -13.20
C GLY A 84 18.09 -0.11 -13.91
N GLY A 85 17.86 0.97 -13.17
CA GLY A 85 17.82 2.31 -13.73
C GLY A 85 19.12 2.67 -14.44
N PRO A 86 19.11 3.76 -15.23
CA PRO A 86 20.27 4.16 -16.01
C PRO A 86 21.53 4.23 -15.14
N ARG A 87 22.63 3.62 -15.60
CA ARG A 87 23.93 3.80 -14.95
C ARG A 87 24.40 5.22 -15.25
N LEU A 88 24.09 6.15 -14.34
CA LEU A 88 24.54 7.54 -14.45
C LEU A 88 26.07 7.58 -14.43
N SER A 89 26.64 8.22 -15.44
CA SER A 89 28.06 8.54 -15.51
C SER A 89 28.45 9.55 -14.43
N LYS A 90 29.74 9.59 -14.07
CA LYS A 90 30.27 10.61 -13.15
C LYS A 90 30.01 12.04 -13.65
N GLN A 91 29.95 12.23 -14.97
CA GLN A 91 29.69 13.51 -15.61
C GLN A 91 28.25 13.96 -15.39
N GLU A 92 27.27 13.09 -15.64
CA GLU A 92 25.85 13.38 -15.40
C GLU A 92 25.58 13.68 -13.91
N ILE A 93 26.24 12.95 -13.00
CA ILE A 93 26.12 13.22 -11.55
C ILE A 93 26.71 14.59 -11.20
N ALA A 94 27.84 14.97 -11.79
CA ALA A 94 28.47 16.27 -11.55
C ALA A 94 27.63 17.43 -12.11
N GLU A 95 27.05 17.25 -13.29
CA GLU A 95 26.16 18.21 -13.92
C GLU A 95 24.87 18.39 -13.10
N PHE A 96 24.25 17.28 -12.68
CA PHE A 96 23.10 17.34 -11.77
C PHE A 96 23.43 18.12 -10.50
N LYS A 97 24.57 17.85 -9.85
CA LYS A 97 25.00 18.59 -8.65
C LYS A 97 25.22 20.08 -8.92
N ARG A 98 25.79 20.44 -10.08
CA ARG A 98 25.96 21.84 -10.48
C ARG A 98 24.62 22.55 -10.60
N ILE A 99 23.67 21.93 -11.31
CA ILE A 99 22.32 22.48 -11.52
C ILE A 99 21.57 22.58 -10.19
N TRP A 100 21.64 21.53 -9.37
CA TRP A 100 20.97 21.45 -8.07
C TRP A 100 21.44 22.53 -7.08
N ASN A 101 22.74 22.86 -7.09
CA ASN A 101 23.31 23.90 -6.23
C ASN A 101 23.20 25.31 -6.84
N MET A 102 22.65 25.45 -8.05
CA MET A 102 22.52 26.74 -8.71
C MET A 102 21.30 27.53 -8.18
N PRO A 103 21.43 28.82 -7.88
CA PRO A 103 20.29 29.66 -7.56
C PRO A 103 19.28 29.70 -8.72
N TYR A 104 17.99 29.57 -8.40
CA TYR A 104 16.89 29.54 -9.38
C TYR A 104 16.88 30.75 -10.35
N SER A 105 17.36 31.91 -9.90
CA SER A 105 17.50 33.10 -10.74
C SER A 105 18.47 32.92 -11.90
N ARG A 106 19.51 32.08 -11.76
CA ARG A 106 20.50 31.79 -12.81
C ARG A 106 20.07 30.68 -13.76
N LEU A 107 19.24 29.74 -13.29
CA LEU A 107 18.70 28.64 -14.10
C LEU A 107 17.95 29.11 -15.35
N LYS A 108 17.29 30.27 -15.29
CA LYS A 108 16.53 30.84 -16.43
C LYS A 108 17.41 31.32 -17.58
N TYR A 109 18.70 31.55 -17.34
CA TYR A 109 19.63 32.10 -18.32
C TYR A 109 20.63 31.06 -18.85
N GLU A 110 20.70 29.88 -18.23
CA GLU A 110 21.43 28.76 -18.80
C GLU A 110 20.63 28.13 -19.94
N LYS A 111 21.25 28.04 -21.12
CA LYS A 111 20.72 27.23 -22.21
C LYS A 111 20.93 25.76 -21.87
N ALA A 112 19.91 24.93 -22.10
CA ALA A 112 20.08 23.49 -22.02
C ALA A 112 21.22 23.07 -22.96
N PRO A 113 22.17 22.23 -22.51
CA PRO A 113 23.23 21.74 -23.38
C PRO A 113 22.61 21.00 -24.55
N THR A 114 23.07 21.31 -25.76
CA THR A 114 22.71 20.57 -26.97
C THR A 114 23.21 19.15 -26.81
N VAL A 115 22.29 18.18 -26.72
CA VAL A 115 22.63 16.76 -26.65
C VAL A 115 23.27 16.35 -27.99
N VAL A 116 24.60 16.27 -28.03
CA VAL A 116 25.34 15.58 -29.11
C VAL A 116 25.44 14.12 -28.67
N GLY A 117 24.61 13.29 -29.30
CA GLY A 117 24.14 12.01 -28.74
C GLY A 117 25.12 10.85 -28.72
N GLN A 118 24.61 9.72 -28.22
CA GLN A 118 25.03 8.38 -28.62
C GLN A 118 23.89 7.39 -28.34
N GLY A 119 22.95 7.31 -29.29
CA GLY A 119 22.11 6.13 -29.48
C GLY A 119 22.79 5.27 -30.54
N ASP A 120 23.51 4.24 -30.10
CA ASP A 120 23.91 3.15 -30.97
C ASP A 120 22.67 2.32 -31.29
N GLU A 121 22.15 2.44 -32.52
CA GLU A 121 21.59 1.33 -33.29
C GLU A 121 21.29 1.78 -34.73
N ILE A 122 22.24 1.52 -35.63
CA ILE A 122 21.95 1.38 -37.06
C ILE A 122 21.50 -0.07 -37.26
N GLN A 123 20.20 -0.31 -37.50
CA GLN A 123 19.72 -1.37 -38.40
C GLN A 123 18.32 -1.02 -38.95
N SER A 124 18.24 -0.75 -40.25
CA SER A 124 17.20 -1.33 -41.11
C SER A 124 17.65 -1.30 -42.57
N LEU A 125 17.86 -2.50 -43.12
CA LEU A 125 18.03 -2.82 -44.53
C LEU A 125 16.82 -2.36 -45.35
N PHE A 126 17.03 -1.62 -46.43
CA PHE A 126 16.37 -1.77 -47.74
C PHE A 126 17.25 -1.15 -48.82
#